data_AF-A0A950RUL6-F1
#
_entry.id   AF-A0A950RUL6-F1
#
_cell.length_a   1.000
_cell.length_b   1.000
_cell.length_c   1.000
_cell.angle_alpha   90.00
_cell.angle_beta   90.00
_cell.angle_gamma   90.00
#
_symmetry.space_group_name_H-M   'P 1'
#
loop_
_entity.id
_entity.type
_entity.pdbx_description
1 polymer ?
#
loop_
_entity_poly.entity_id
_entity_poly.type
_entity_poly.pdbx_seq_one_letter_code
_entity_poly.pdbx_strand_id
1 'polypeptide(L)'
;MGSLGKILAFLNIVAALAFVYLAVMDWALRRQWSYAVFREDLAIQGLPLEKPQDQEKINPVDDTQQVLQMDSAGLQAIFQDAGNPVQTQREEVDRVHQNLTGALGKLDEASRRQQLGGILVPLARTGETRDALIQKINTANLADLLGPNGPLERAFQAALRDKEIVVADLTGPGQNHVVDPYEWAFQDIPAEKTQEGKALDQEQKRSLVAHLLFNLPAAYEPVQRVLIVTGLKAYAQEGNNQALALGRMTDRMQLLITGDRNTFVLNHQRAIPQLQVLAQTLADRTAFLARQNETLEKHQRLIEARRTEINGSEDGKIKGLLTQLSEARGQTQGLLQELANEQQLLFQAQNVVGAGQSNNEKLLREIEKVEQANPSPER
;
A
#
# COMPACT_ATOMS: atom_id res chain seq x y z
N MET A 1 52.29 -85.64 38.15
CA MET A 1 52.54 -84.41 37.36
C MET A 1 53.86 -83.80 37.80
N GLY A 2 54.86 -83.71 36.90
CA GLY A 2 56.13 -83.06 37.22
C GLY A 2 55.96 -81.58 37.54
N SER A 3 56.82 -81.02 38.39
CA SER A 3 56.85 -79.60 38.75
C SER A 3 56.88 -78.68 37.52
N LEU A 4 57.60 -79.08 36.47
CA LEU A 4 57.70 -78.35 35.20
C LEU A 4 56.35 -78.20 34.48
N GLY A 5 55.48 -79.22 34.53
CA GLY A 5 54.15 -79.15 33.91
C GLY A 5 53.22 -78.15 34.60
N LYS A 6 53.34 -77.99 35.93
CA LYS A 6 52.58 -76.99 36.68
C LYS A 6 53.03 -75.56 36.37
N ILE A 7 54.34 -75.36 36.20
CA ILE A 7 54.91 -74.05 35.83
C ILE A 7 54.44 -73.65 34.43
N LEU A 8 54.48 -74.58 33.46
CA LEU A 8 53.97 -74.32 32.10
C LEU A 8 52.46 -74.01 32.09
N ALA A 9 51.66 -74.75 32.86
CA ALA A 9 50.23 -74.47 32.99
C ALA A 9 49.96 -73.07 33.56
N PHE A 10 50.71 -72.66 34.59
CA PHE A 10 50.61 -71.32 35.16
C PHE A 10 51.00 -70.22 34.14
N LEU A 11 52.12 -70.40 33.43
CA LEU A 11 52.56 -69.44 32.40
C LEU A 11 51.53 -69.30 31.27
N ASN A 12 50.87 -70.38 30.85
CA ASN A 12 49.81 -70.31 29.85
C ASN A 12 48.59 -69.52 30.35
N ILE A 13 48.20 -69.67 31.62
CA ILE A 13 47.11 -68.88 32.20
C ILE A 13 47.47 -67.40 32.23
N VAL A 14 48.69 -67.06 32.64
CA VAL A 14 49.18 -65.66 32.65
C VAL A 14 49.20 -65.10 31.22
N ALA A 15 49.70 -65.86 30.24
CA ALA A 15 49.70 -65.45 28.84
C ALA A 15 48.28 -65.25 28.29
N ALA A 16 47.33 -66.13 28.61
CA ALA A 16 45.93 -65.99 28.21
C ALA A 16 45.29 -64.74 28.82
N LEU A 17 45.53 -64.46 30.11
CA LEU A 17 45.06 -63.24 30.77
C LEU A 17 45.66 -61.97 30.14
N ALA A 18 46.96 -61.99 29.84
CA ALA A 18 47.62 -60.89 29.13
C ALA A 18 47.00 -60.66 27.75
N PHE A 19 46.67 -61.73 27.02
CA PHE A 19 46.03 -61.63 25.70
C PHE A 19 44.61 -61.05 25.79
N VAL A 20 43.80 -61.50 26.76
CA VAL A 20 42.46 -60.94 27.02
C VAL A 20 42.55 -59.46 27.39
N TYR A 21 43.50 -59.09 28.26
CA TYR A 21 43.72 -57.68 28.62
C TYR A 21 44.08 -56.83 27.40
N LEU A 22 45.03 -57.28 26.56
CA LEU A 22 45.41 -56.58 25.33
C LEU A 22 44.24 -56.48 24.35
N ALA A 23 43.41 -57.53 24.22
CA ALA A 23 42.23 -57.51 23.38
C ALA A 23 41.17 -56.50 23.86
N VAL A 24 40.92 -56.43 25.17
CA VAL A 24 40.02 -55.43 25.77
C VAL A 24 40.57 -54.01 25.58
N MET A 25 41.88 -53.82 25.75
CA MET A 25 42.52 -52.53 25.56
C MET A 25 42.49 -52.06 24.10
N ASP A 26 42.79 -52.94 23.13
CA ASP A 26 42.69 -52.65 21.69
C ASP A 26 41.24 -52.32 21.30
N TRP A 27 40.26 -53.09 21.77
CA TRP A 27 38.85 -52.81 21.54
C TRP A 27 38.42 -51.44 22.11
N ALA A 28 38.87 -51.11 23.32
CA ALA A 28 38.60 -49.81 23.95
C ALA A 28 39.21 -48.64 23.14
N LEU A 29 40.46 -48.77 22.67
CA LEU A 29 41.11 -47.76 21.83
C LEU A 29 40.41 -47.58 20.48
N ARG A 30 40.04 -48.68 19.81
CA ARG A 30 39.28 -48.62 18.55
C ARG A 30 37.93 -47.93 18.73
N ARG A 31 37.24 -48.19 19.84
CA ARG A 31 35.96 -47.53 20.17
C ARG A 31 36.14 -46.04 20.44
N GLN A 32 37.23 -45.64 21.08
CA GLN A 32 37.56 -44.22 21.28
C GLN A 32 37.85 -43.51 19.94
N TRP A 33 38.61 -44.14 19.04
CA TRP A 33 38.88 -43.58 17.71
C TRP A 33 37.64 -43.52 16.84
N SER A 34 36.83 -44.58 16.80
CA SER A 34 35.58 -44.56 16.05
C SER A 34 34.64 -43.47 16.55
N TYR A 35 34.55 -43.27 17.87
CA TYR A 35 33.78 -42.19 18.47
C TYR A 35 34.34 -40.80 18.14
N ALA A 36 35.66 -40.63 18.15
CA ALA A 36 36.29 -39.37 17.76
C ALA A 36 36.04 -39.02 16.28
N VAL A 37 36.23 -39.98 15.37
CA VAL A 37 35.93 -39.82 13.94
C VAL A 37 34.45 -39.51 13.73
N PHE A 38 33.57 -40.25 14.40
CA PHE A 38 32.14 -40.02 14.35
C PHE A 38 31.76 -38.60 14.81
N ARG A 39 32.37 -38.08 15.88
CA ARG A 39 32.09 -36.71 16.36
C ARG A 39 32.49 -35.65 15.36
N GLU A 40 33.64 -35.84 14.69
CA GLU A 40 34.10 -34.92 13.64
C GLU A 40 33.18 -35.00 12.41
N ASP A 41 32.79 -36.20 11.99
CA ASP A 41 31.85 -36.36 10.87
C ASP A 41 30.48 -35.75 11.21
N LEU A 42 29.98 -35.97 12.42
CA LEU A 42 28.77 -35.35 12.93
C LEU A 42 28.86 -33.81 12.93
N ALA A 43 30.01 -33.25 13.32
CA ALA A 43 30.22 -31.79 13.29
C ALA A 43 30.21 -31.23 11.86
N ILE A 44 30.69 -32.00 10.87
CA ILE A 44 30.71 -31.60 9.47
C ILE A 44 29.33 -31.76 8.82
N GLN A 45 28.70 -32.92 9.02
CA GLN A 45 27.48 -33.36 8.34
C GLN A 45 26.19 -32.91 9.02
N GLY A 46 26.23 -32.71 10.34
CA GLY A 46 25.06 -32.47 11.18
C GLY A 46 24.31 -33.75 11.52
N LEU A 47 23.23 -33.59 12.28
CA LEU A 47 22.34 -34.69 12.65
C LEU A 47 21.68 -35.32 11.42
N PRO A 48 21.26 -36.59 11.49
CA PRO A 48 20.43 -37.20 10.45
C PRO A 48 19.10 -36.45 10.30
N LEU A 49 18.54 -36.41 9.09
CA LEU A 49 17.29 -35.70 8.81
C LEU A 49 16.11 -36.31 9.59
N GLU A 50 15.98 -37.63 9.54
CA GLU A 50 14.87 -38.39 10.12
C GLU A 50 15.35 -39.73 10.66
N LYS A 51 14.51 -40.37 11.47
CA LYS A 51 14.73 -41.75 11.89
C LYS A 51 14.39 -42.68 10.73
N PRO A 52 15.22 -43.71 10.45
CA PRO A 52 14.90 -44.70 9.44
C PRO A 52 13.58 -45.39 9.82
N GLN A 53 12.62 -45.39 8.89
CA GLN A 53 11.32 -46.03 9.08
C GLN A 53 11.46 -47.56 9.25
N ASP A 54 12.43 -48.15 8.56
CA ASP A 54 12.77 -49.57 8.65
C ASP A 54 14.15 -49.73 9.30
N GLN A 55 14.21 -50.30 10.51
CA GLN A 55 15.48 -50.61 11.18
C GLN A 55 16.36 -51.57 10.36
N GLU A 56 15.78 -52.37 9.46
CA GLU A 56 16.50 -53.31 8.59
C GLU A 56 17.23 -52.63 7.42
N LYS A 57 16.94 -51.37 7.10
CA LYS A 57 17.59 -50.62 6.00
C LYS A 57 18.64 -49.62 6.50
N ILE A 58 19.11 -49.77 7.73
CA ILE A 58 20.27 -49.02 8.21
C ILE A 58 21.45 -49.48 7.36
N ASN A 59 21.83 -48.64 6.41
CA ASN A 59 22.97 -48.91 5.56
C ASN A 59 24.20 -48.77 6.45
N PRO A 60 24.96 -49.85 6.74
CA PRO A 60 26.04 -49.82 7.73
C PRO A 60 27.21 -48.90 7.33
N VAL A 61 27.14 -48.31 6.14
CA VAL A 61 28.11 -47.36 5.58
C VAL A 61 27.75 -45.90 5.90
N ASP A 62 26.51 -45.61 6.31
CA ASP A 62 26.09 -44.25 6.65
C ASP A 62 26.36 -43.96 8.13
N ASP A 63 27.57 -43.48 8.40
CA ASP A 63 28.08 -43.20 9.76
C ASP A 63 27.22 -42.18 10.53
N THR A 64 26.44 -41.35 9.84
CA THR A 64 25.55 -40.36 10.48
C THR A 64 24.39 -41.02 11.25
N GLN A 65 24.06 -42.29 10.93
CA GLN A 65 23.00 -43.03 11.62
C GLN A 65 23.43 -43.57 12.99
N GLN A 66 24.73 -43.53 13.33
CA GLN A 66 25.21 -43.94 14.64
C GLN A 66 24.68 -43.04 15.77
N VAL A 67 24.31 -41.77 15.47
CA VAL A 67 23.61 -40.87 16.41
C VAL A 67 22.37 -41.54 17.01
N LEU A 68 21.63 -42.30 16.20
CA LEU A 68 20.36 -42.90 16.58
C LEU A 68 20.51 -44.06 17.57
N GLN A 69 21.72 -44.62 17.66
CA GLN A 69 22.08 -45.68 18.59
C GLN A 69 22.78 -45.13 19.85
N MET A 70 23.04 -43.82 19.92
CA MET A 70 23.65 -43.21 21.09
C MET A 70 22.70 -43.23 22.28
N ASP A 71 23.28 -43.49 23.45
CA ASP A 71 22.58 -43.31 24.70
C ASP A 71 22.35 -41.82 24.99
N SER A 72 21.45 -41.55 25.92
CA SER A 72 21.15 -40.17 26.33
C SER A 72 22.38 -39.44 26.86
N ALA A 73 23.34 -40.14 27.48
CA ALA A 73 24.58 -39.57 27.97
C ALA A 73 25.48 -39.07 26.83
N GLY A 74 25.66 -39.87 25.77
CA GLY A 74 26.42 -39.48 24.58
C GLY A 74 25.80 -38.28 23.85
N LEU A 75 24.48 -38.27 23.70
CA LEU A 75 23.76 -37.13 23.13
C LEU A 75 23.89 -35.88 24.02
N GLN A 76 23.78 -36.04 25.34
CA GLN A 76 23.95 -34.92 26.28
C GLN A 76 25.36 -34.34 26.21
N ALA A 77 26.38 -35.16 25.98
CA ALA A 77 27.75 -34.70 25.82
C ALA A 77 27.95 -33.88 24.52
N ILE A 78 27.24 -34.22 23.44
CA ILE A 78 27.26 -33.43 22.19
C ILE A 78 26.55 -32.08 22.39
N PHE A 79 25.45 -32.07 23.16
CA PHE A 79 24.62 -30.88 23.40
C PHE A 79 24.93 -30.14 24.71
N GLN A 80 26.09 -30.38 25.34
CA GLN A 80 26.38 -29.91 26.71
C GLN A 80 26.14 -28.39 26.89
N ASP A 81 26.52 -27.59 25.89
CA ASP A 81 26.33 -26.12 25.89
C ASP A 81 25.17 -25.65 25.00
N ALA A 82 24.48 -26.59 24.34
CA ALA A 82 23.44 -26.33 23.34
C ALA A 82 22.02 -26.68 23.83
N GLY A 83 21.85 -27.17 25.07
CA GLY A 83 20.55 -27.42 25.69
C GLY A 83 20.05 -28.86 25.55
N ASN A 84 18.74 -29.05 25.42
CA ASN A 84 18.13 -30.39 25.41
C ASN A 84 18.49 -31.15 24.12
N PRO A 85 19.02 -32.38 24.19
CA PRO A 85 19.44 -33.12 23.01
C PRO A 85 18.24 -33.52 22.13
N VAL A 86 18.47 -33.53 20.82
CA VAL A 86 17.56 -34.05 19.78
C VAL A 86 18.32 -35.03 18.91
N GLN A 87 17.62 -36.02 18.33
CA GLN A 87 18.27 -37.08 17.56
C GLN A 87 18.30 -36.78 16.06
N THR A 88 17.39 -35.93 15.58
CA THR A 88 17.27 -35.62 14.15
C THR A 88 17.05 -34.14 13.89
N GLN A 89 17.31 -33.72 12.65
CA GLN A 89 17.01 -32.36 12.20
C GLN A 89 15.51 -32.07 12.22
N ARG A 90 14.67 -33.06 11.90
CA ARG A 90 13.21 -32.92 11.97
C ARG A 90 12.72 -32.68 13.40
N GLU A 91 13.22 -33.45 14.36
CA GLU A 91 12.89 -33.24 15.78
C GLU A 91 13.32 -31.85 16.25
N GLU A 92 14.45 -31.34 15.74
CA GLU A 92 14.87 -29.98 16.03
C GLU A 92 13.89 -28.95 15.48
N VAL A 93 13.52 -29.06 14.21
CA VAL A 93 12.58 -28.15 13.54
C VAL A 93 11.25 -28.13 14.30
N ASP A 94 10.74 -29.29 14.72
CA ASP A 94 9.51 -29.40 15.51
C ASP A 94 9.67 -28.74 16.90
N ARG A 95 10.81 -28.93 17.57
CA ARG A 95 11.12 -28.30 18.86
C ARG A 95 11.15 -26.77 18.72
N VAL A 96 11.85 -26.27 17.70
CA VAL A 96 11.96 -24.83 17.40
C VAL A 96 10.58 -24.25 17.10
N HIS A 97 9.77 -24.96 16.30
CA HIS A 97 8.41 -24.56 16.00
C HIS A 97 7.56 -24.40 17.27
N GLN A 98 7.55 -25.40 18.14
CA GLN A 98 6.81 -25.38 19.40
C GLN A 98 7.26 -24.22 20.31
N ASN A 99 8.58 -24.00 20.41
CA ASN A 99 9.13 -22.92 21.23
C ASN A 99 8.74 -21.55 20.69
N LEU A 100 8.84 -21.34 19.38
CA LEU A 100 8.46 -20.08 18.72
C LEU A 100 6.98 -19.80 18.88
N THR A 101 6.12 -20.77 18.57
CA THR A 101 4.67 -20.62 18.69
C THR A 101 4.27 -20.36 20.15
N GLY A 102 4.91 -21.04 21.10
CA GLY A 102 4.72 -20.80 22.54
C GLY A 102 5.21 -19.42 23.01
N ALA A 103 6.31 -18.91 22.45
CA ALA A 103 6.82 -17.57 22.75
C ALA A 103 5.91 -16.48 22.15
N LEU A 104 5.53 -16.60 20.88
CA LEU A 104 4.64 -15.68 20.19
C LEU A 104 3.26 -15.60 20.87
N GLY A 105 2.73 -16.74 21.33
CA GLY A 105 1.44 -16.80 22.01
C GLY A 105 1.36 -15.98 23.31
N LYS A 106 2.50 -15.66 23.93
CA LYS A 106 2.59 -14.87 25.18
C LYS A 106 2.67 -13.36 24.96
N LEU A 107 2.88 -12.92 23.73
CA LEU A 107 3.05 -11.51 23.40
C LEU A 107 1.73 -10.84 23.01
N ASP A 108 1.65 -9.52 23.21
CA ASP A 108 0.62 -8.66 22.64
C ASP A 108 0.72 -8.61 21.11
N GLU A 109 -0.34 -8.15 20.43
CA GLU A 109 -0.41 -8.18 18.96
C GLU A 109 0.71 -7.38 18.29
N ALA A 110 1.06 -6.19 18.80
CA ALA A 110 2.08 -5.34 18.20
C ALA A 110 3.47 -5.99 18.33
N SER A 111 3.83 -6.45 19.53
CA SER A 111 5.08 -7.17 19.78
C SER A 111 5.15 -8.47 18.98
N ARG A 112 4.04 -9.19 18.85
CA ARG A 112 3.98 -10.44 18.07
C ARG A 112 4.23 -10.19 16.59
N ARG A 113 3.66 -9.13 16.01
CA ARG A 113 3.91 -8.74 14.60
C ARG A 113 5.38 -8.35 14.39
N GLN A 114 5.94 -7.55 15.29
CA GLN A 114 7.34 -7.17 15.21
C GLN A 114 8.26 -8.39 15.28
N GLN A 115 8.00 -9.30 16.22
CA GLN A 115 8.78 -10.51 16.39
C GLN A 115 8.62 -11.46 15.20
N LEU A 116 7.41 -11.59 14.65
CA LEU A 116 7.15 -12.35 13.44
C LEU A 116 7.88 -11.76 12.23
N GLY A 117 7.96 -10.43 12.12
CA GLY A 117 8.81 -9.75 11.13
C GLY A 117 10.28 -10.11 11.27
N GLY A 118 10.80 -10.15 12.50
CA GLY A 118 12.17 -10.57 12.77
C GLY A 118 12.46 -12.04 12.45
N ILE A 119 11.43 -12.90 12.40
CA ILE A 119 11.55 -14.32 12.07
C ILE A 119 11.38 -14.58 10.57
N LEU A 120 10.32 -14.05 9.97
CA LEU A 120 9.94 -14.40 8.60
C LEU A 120 10.71 -13.63 7.54
N VAL A 121 11.02 -12.34 7.77
CA VAL A 121 11.66 -11.49 6.75
C VAL A 121 13.05 -12.01 6.36
N PRO A 122 13.90 -12.50 7.29
CA PRO A 122 15.18 -13.12 6.94
C PRO A 122 15.05 -14.43 6.12
N LEU A 123 13.91 -15.13 6.19
CA LEU A 123 13.68 -16.36 5.42
C LEU A 123 13.36 -16.09 3.94
N ALA A 124 13.07 -14.85 3.55
CA ALA A 124 12.80 -14.52 2.17
C ALA A 124 14.09 -14.52 1.32
N ARG A 125 14.15 -15.37 0.30
CA ARG A 125 15.33 -15.52 -0.58
C ARG A 125 15.47 -14.41 -1.62
N THR A 126 14.37 -13.77 -1.98
CA THR A 126 14.35 -12.67 -2.96
C THR A 126 13.85 -11.38 -2.33
N GLY A 127 14.28 -10.25 -2.89
CA GLY A 127 13.82 -8.94 -2.43
C GLY A 127 12.31 -8.76 -2.62
N GLU A 128 11.75 -9.30 -3.70
CA GLU A 128 10.30 -9.22 -4.00
C GLU A 128 9.47 -9.89 -2.91
N THR A 129 9.84 -11.12 -2.57
CA THR A 129 9.17 -11.90 -1.52
C THR A 129 9.37 -11.25 -0.16
N ARG A 130 10.55 -10.67 0.10
CA ARG A 130 10.82 -9.90 1.32
C ARG A 130 9.90 -8.69 1.44
N ASP A 131 9.76 -7.89 0.39
CA ASP A 131 8.92 -6.70 0.36
C ASP A 131 7.44 -7.06 0.54
N ALA A 132 6.97 -8.08 -0.20
CA ALA A 132 5.61 -8.61 -0.11
C ALA A 132 5.29 -9.11 1.30
N LEU A 133 6.24 -9.80 1.93
CA LEU A 133 6.08 -10.32 3.29
C LEU A 133 6.05 -9.19 4.32
N ILE A 134 6.90 -8.16 4.20
CA ILE A 134 6.85 -6.96 5.07
C ILE A 134 5.49 -6.30 4.96
N GLN A 135 4.99 -6.10 3.73
CA GLN A 135 3.66 -5.53 3.50
C GLN A 135 2.59 -6.40 4.15
N LYS A 136 2.62 -7.72 3.94
CA LYS A 136 1.66 -8.67 4.49
C LYS A 136 1.66 -8.68 6.02
N ILE A 137 2.82 -8.62 6.67
CA ILE A 137 2.93 -8.56 8.13
C ILE A 137 2.30 -7.28 8.69
N ASN A 138 2.43 -6.16 7.96
CA ASN A 138 1.87 -4.87 8.35
C ASN A 138 0.36 -4.76 8.11
N THR A 139 -0.20 -5.46 7.12
CA THR A 139 -1.60 -5.27 6.69
C THR A 139 -2.53 -6.43 7.02
N ALA A 140 -2.06 -7.68 7.04
CA ALA A 140 -2.92 -8.86 7.24
C ALA A 140 -3.36 -9.03 8.70
N ASN A 141 -4.44 -9.77 8.93
CA ASN A 141 -4.83 -10.13 10.29
C ASN A 141 -3.80 -11.10 10.90
N LEU A 142 -3.53 -10.95 12.19
CA LEU A 142 -2.56 -11.79 12.88
C LEU A 142 -2.95 -13.29 12.86
N ALA A 143 -4.26 -13.59 12.86
CA ALA A 143 -4.78 -14.94 12.72
C ALA A 143 -4.43 -15.57 11.37
N ASP A 144 -4.41 -14.78 10.29
CA ASP A 144 -4.03 -15.27 8.96
C ASP A 144 -2.51 -15.50 8.86
N LEU A 145 -1.73 -14.70 9.60
CA LEU A 145 -0.27 -14.82 9.65
C LEU A 145 0.20 -16.06 10.43
N LEU A 146 -0.53 -16.45 11.47
CA LEU A 146 -0.20 -17.56 12.37
C LEU A 146 -1.09 -18.80 12.19
N GLY A 147 -2.08 -18.73 11.30
CA GLY A 147 -2.96 -19.84 11.01
C GLY A 147 -2.22 -21.02 10.36
N PRO A 148 -2.90 -22.15 10.15
CA PRO A 148 -2.30 -23.35 9.54
C PRO A 148 -1.80 -23.13 8.11
N ASN A 149 -2.30 -22.10 7.43
CA ASN A 149 -1.86 -21.67 6.09
C ASN A 149 -1.06 -20.35 6.15
N GLY A 150 -0.69 -19.91 7.35
CA GLY A 150 0.10 -18.71 7.55
C GLY A 150 1.53 -18.88 7.04
N PRO A 151 2.23 -17.79 6.72
CA PRO A 151 3.62 -17.83 6.27
C PRO A 151 4.57 -18.49 7.28
N LEU A 152 4.26 -18.43 8.59
CA LEU A 152 5.06 -19.13 9.60
C LEU A 152 4.95 -20.64 9.44
N GLU A 153 3.74 -21.18 9.51
CA GLU A 153 3.50 -22.62 9.39
C GLU A 153 4.00 -23.15 8.04
N ARG A 154 3.76 -22.41 6.95
CA ARG A 154 4.28 -22.77 5.62
C ARG A 154 5.81 -22.79 5.54
N ALA A 155 6.51 -21.90 6.26
CA ALA A 155 7.97 -21.91 6.30
C ALA A 155 8.52 -23.16 7.02
N PHE A 156 7.86 -23.60 8.11
CA PHE A 156 8.20 -24.86 8.78
C PHE A 156 7.91 -26.08 7.89
N GLN A 157 6.78 -26.08 7.19
CA GLN A 157 6.45 -27.12 6.21
C GLN A 157 7.44 -27.14 5.04
N ALA A 158 7.91 -25.98 4.59
CA ALA A 158 8.93 -25.87 3.56
C ALA A 158 10.27 -26.49 4.00
N ALA A 159 10.66 -26.29 5.26
CA ALA A 159 11.87 -26.88 5.83
C ALA A 159 11.82 -28.41 5.91
N LEU A 160 10.63 -28.99 6.15
CA LEU A 160 10.41 -30.43 6.31
C LEU A 160 9.94 -31.13 5.03
N ARG A 161 10.05 -30.47 3.87
CA ARG A 161 9.47 -31.00 2.63
C ARG A 161 10.33 -32.11 2.03
N ASP A 162 9.68 -33.15 1.52
CA ASP A 162 10.34 -34.30 0.89
C ASP A 162 10.43 -34.22 -0.64
N LYS A 163 9.63 -33.36 -1.27
CA LYS A 163 9.47 -33.28 -2.71
C LYS A 163 9.51 -31.84 -3.19
N GLU A 164 9.98 -31.67 -4.42
CA GLU A 164 9.97 -30.39 -5.13
C GLU A 164 8.55 -29.83 -5.24
N ILE A 165 8.46 -28.50 -5.32
CA ILE A 165 7.20 -27.79 -5.53
C ILE A 165 7.13 -27.41 -6.99
N VAL A 166 6.16 -27.97 -7.71
CA VAL A 166 5.92 -27.62 -9.09
C VAL A 166 4.68 -26.76 -9.15
N VAL A 167 4.81 -25.52 -9.62
CA VAL A 167 3.68 -24.61 -9.79
C VAL A 167 3.33 -24.54 -11.26
N ALA A 168 2.06 -24.84 -11.56
CA ALA A 168 1.53 -24.68 -12.90
C ALA A 168 1.22 -23.19 -13.14
N ASP A 169 1.66 -22.66 -14.29
CA ASP A 169 1.01 -21.51 -14.93
C ASP A 169 1.13 -20.17 -14.16
N LEU A 170 2.36 -19.70 -13.94
CA LEU A 170 2.62 -18.31 -13.50
C LEU A 170 2.90 -17.35 -14.66
N THR A 171 3.38 -17.85 -15.80
CA THR A 171 3.88 -17.03 -16.92
C THR A 171 3.33 -17.45 -18.30
N GLY A 172 2.58 -18.55 -18.39
CA GLY A 172 1.93 -18.97 -19.63
C GLY A 172 1.45 -20.44 -19.61
N PRO A 173 0.48 -20.78 -20.47
CA PRO A 173 -0.17 -22.09 -20.46
C PRO A 173 0.82 -23.22 -20.77
N GLY A 174 0.88 -24.21 -19.88
CA GLY A 174 1.59 -25.47 -20.09
C GLY A 174 3.04 -25.54 -19.62
N GLN A 175 3.56 -24.50 -18.95
CA GLN A 175 4.89 -24.57 -18.33
C GLN A 175 4.78 -24.79 -16.82
N ASN A 176 5.38 -25.89 -16.37
CA ASN A 176 5.56 -26.25 -14.98
C ASN A 176 6.91 -25.71 -14.51
N HIS A 177 6.92 -24.92 -13.43
CA HIS A 177 8.16 -24.39 -12.86
C HIS A 177 8.38 -24.96 -11.47
N VAL A 178 9.61 -25.42 -11.21
CA VAL A 178 10.03 -25.78 -9.85
C VAL A 178 10.24 -24.49 -9.07
N VAL A 179 9.50 -24.31 -8.00
CA VAL A 179 9.55 -23.14 -7.12
C VAL A 179 10.32 -23.52 -5.86
N ASP A 180 11.13 -22.58 -5.37
CA ASP A 180 11.81 -22.76 -4.09
C ASP A 180 10.80 -22.93 -2.95
N PRO A 181 10.99 -23.87 -2.01
CA PRO A 181 10.04 -24.10 -0.92
C PRO A 181 9.71 -22.86 -0.08
N TYR A 182 10.68 -21.97 0.15
CA TYR A 182 10.43 -20.73 0.90
C TYR A 182 9.74 -19.66 0.07
N GLU A 183 10.04 -19.58 -1.23
CA GLU A 183 9.27 -18.73 -2.16
C GLU A 183 7.80 -19.16 -2.18
N TRP A 184 7.51 -20.45 -2.27
CA TRP A 184 6.14 -20.98 -2.16
C TRP A 184 5.50 -20.69 -0.79
N ALA A 185 6.27 -20.77 0.30
CA ALA A 185 5.74 -20.52 1.64
C ALA A 185 5.22 -19.10 1.83
N PHE A 186 5.84 -18.12 1.15
CA PHE A 186 5.52 -16.71 1.31
C PHE A 186 4.65 -16.14 0.19
N GLN A 187 4.67 -16.77 -0.98
CA GLN A 187 3.74 -16.44 -2.06
C GLN A 187 2.35 -17.02 -1.75
N ASP A 188 1.28 -16.29 -2.02
CA ASP A 188 -0.10 -16.79 -1.87
C ASP A 188 -0.51 -17.67 -3.05
N ILE A 189 0.32 -18.68 -3.35
CA ILE A 189 0.07 -19.67 -4.39
C ILE A 189 -1.03 -20.61 -3.89
N PRO A 190 -2.17 -20.70 -4.58
CA PRO A 190 -3.22 -21.62 -4.19
C PRO A 190 -2.74 -23.07 -4.22
N ALA A 191 -3.21 -23.88 -3.27
CA ALA A 191 -2.82 -25.28 -3.15
C ALA A 191 -3.18 -26.08 -4.41
N GLU A 192 -4.29 -25.74 -5.08
CA GLU A 192 -4.73 -26.36 -6.34
C GLU A 192 -3.78 -26.13 -7.51
N LYS A 193 -2.92 -25.10 -7.45
CA LYS A 193 -1.88 -24.85 -8.46
C LYS A 193 -0.53 -25.49 -8.13
N THR A 194 -0.43 -26.12 -6.95
CA THR A 194 0.78 -26.75 -6.47
C THR A 194 0.74 -28.26 -6.74
N GLN A 195 1.75 -28.76 -7.42
CA GLN A 195 1.96 -30.18 -7.67
C GLN A 195 3.25 -30.63 -6.98
N GLU A 196 3.27 -31.89 -6.53
CA GLU A 196 4.50 -32.50 -6.03
C GLU A 196 5.38 -32.92 -7.19
N GLY A 197 6.63 -32.44 -7.19
CA GLY A 197 7.64 -32.84 -8.16
C GLY A 197 8.43 -34.08 -7.73
N LYS A 198 9.70 -34.13 -8.12
CA LYS A 198 10.60 -35.22 -7.76
C LYS A 198 10.90 -35.20 -6.26
N ALA A 199 11.22 -36.37 -5.69
CA ALA A 199 11.78 -36.44 -4.34
C ALA A 199 13.11 -35.66 -4.27
N LEU A 200 13.25 -34.84 -3.23
CA LEU A 200 14.46 -34.10 -2.94
C LEU A 200 15.55 -35.07 -2.46
N ASP A 201 16.79 -34.80 -2.87
CA ASP A 201 17.94 -35.50 -2.31
C ASP A 201 18.20 -35.08 -0.85
N GLN A 202 19.03 -35.84 -0.13
CA GLN A 202 19.30 -35.54 1.28
C GLN A 202 20.01 -34.20 1.48
N GLU A 203 20.85 -33.77 0.55
CA GLU A 203 21.60 -32.51 0.67
C GLU A 203 20.66 -31.30 0.49
N GLN A 204 19.72 -31.39 -0.46
CA GLN A 204 18.65 -30.43 -0.65
C GLN A 204 17.78 -30.32 0.61
N LYS A 205 17.35 -31.44 1.20
CA LYS A 205 16.57 -31.43 2.46
C LYS A 205 17.34 -30.78 3.61
N ARG A 206 18.63 -31.13 3.80
CA ARG A 206 19.50 -30.51 4.81
C ARG A 206 19.66 -29.01 4.57
N SER A 207 19.79 -28.59 3.32
CA SER A 207 19.86 -27.17 2.93
C SER A 207 18.57 -26.42 3.29
N LEU A 208 17.39 -27.03 3.13
CA LEU A 208 16.13 -26.43 3.56
C LEU A 208 16.04 -26.25 5.07
N VAL A 209 16.46 -27.23 5.87
CA VAL A 209 16.51 -27.09 7.33
C VAL A 209 17.56 -26.06 7.75
N ALA A 210 18.73 -26.07 7.12
CA ALA A 210 19.78 -25.09 7.38
C ALA A 210 19.30 -23.67 7.09
N HIS A 211 18.58 -23.45 5.98
CA HIS A 211 17.96 -22.17 5.66
C HIS A 211 17.02 -21.68 6.77
N LEU A 212 16.18 -22.54 7.34
CA LEU A 212 15.32 -22.16 8.45
C LEU A 212 16.15 -21.76 9.66
N LEU A 213 16.98 -22.69 10.17
CA LEU A 213 17.65 -22.52 11.45
C LEU A 213 18.73 -21.43 11.44
N PHE A 214 19.41 -21.22 10.31
CA PHE A 214 20.41 -20.16 10.13
C PHE A 214 19.80 -18.76 10.23
N ASN A 215 18.60 -18.57 9.69
CA ASN A 215 17.95 -17.26 9.60
C ASN A 215 17.10 -16.91 10.82
N LEU A 216 16.95 -17.83 11.78
CA LEU A 216 16.25 -17.54 13.02
C LEU A 216 17.08 -16.61 13.93
N PRO A 217 16.42 -15.70 14.68
CA PRO A 217 17.13 -14.88 15.66
C PRO A 217 17.84 -15.73 16.71
N ALA A 218 19.07 -15.36 17.06
CA ALA A 218 19.90 -16.07 18.05
C ALA A 218 19.27 -16.18 19.46
N ALA A 219 18.24 -15.35 19.74
CA ALA A 219 17.46 -15.43 20.97
C ALA A 219 16.66 -16.74 21.09
N TYR A 220 16.34 -17.38 19.97
CA TYR A 220 15.64 -18.67 19.95
C TYR A 220 16.60 -19.83 19.83
N GLU A 221 17.59 -19.69 18.96
CA GLU A 221 18.52 -20.77 18.66
C GLU A 221 19.97 -20.30 18.75
N PRO A 222 20.70 -20.75 19.79
CA PRO A 222 22.13 -20.49 19.88
C PRO A 222 22.84 -21.04 18.65
N VAL A 223 23.76 -20.25 18.08
CA VAL A 223 24.51 -20.61 16.85
C VAL A 223 25.21 -21.98 16.98
N GLN A 224 25.72 -22.30 18.16
CA GLN A 224 26.35 -23.60 18.45
C GLN A 224 25.39 -24.77 18.23
N ARG A 225 24.12 -24.63 18.65
CA ARG A 225 23.10 -25.64 18.45
C ARG A 225 22.77 -25.82 16.97
N VAL A 226 22.62 -24.71 16.24
CA VAL A 226 22.36 -24.73 14.79
C VAL A 226 23.50 -25.43 14.05
N LEU A 227 24.75 -25.19 14.42
CA LEU A 227 25.92 -25.87 13.86
C LEU A 227 25.91 -27.38 14.14
N ILE A 228 25.58 -27.81 15.36
CA ILE A 228 25.47 -29.23 15.72
C ILE A 228 24.38 -29.92 14.90
N VAL A 229 23.22 -29.26 14.75
CA VAL A 229 22.06 -29.84 14.07
C VAL A 229 22.29 -29.92 12.56
N THR A 230 22.68 -28.82 11.94
CA THR A 230 22.75 -28.71 10.47
C THR A 230 24.10 -29.18 9.92
N GLY A 231 25.14 -29.16 10.74
CA GLY A 231 26.51 -29.44 10.33
C GLY A 231 27.20 -28.21 9.74
N LEU A 232 28.53 -28.16 9.88
CA LEU A 232 29.35 -27.07 9.36
C LEU A 232 29.18 -26.88 7.85
N LYS A 233 29.05 -27.98 7.09
CA LYS A 233 28.91 -27.93 5.63
C LYS A 233 27.63 -27.18 5.21
N ALA A 234 26.47 -27.60 5.72
CA ALA A 234 25.19 -26.99 5.37
C ALA A 234 25.08 -25.56 5.91
N TYR A 235 25.60 -25.32 7.12
CA TYR A 235 25.65 -23.98 7.71
C TYR A 235 26.47 -23.00 6.87
N ALA A 236 27.69 -23.39 6.45
CA ALA A 236 28.56 -22.54 5.63
C ALA A 236 27.97 -22.31 4.23
N GLN A 237 27.37 -23.34 3.63
CA GLN A 237 26.67 -23.21 2.35
C GLN A 237 25.51 -22.23 2.45
N GLU A 238 24.72 -22.28 3.52
CA GLU A 238 23.62 -21.34 3.73
C GLU A 238 24.12 -19.91 3.94
N GLY A 239 25.21 -19.72 4.69
CA GLY A 239 25.86 -18.41 4.79
C GLY A 239 26.25 -17.82 3.42
N ASN A 240 26.79 -18.66 2.53
CA ASN A 240 27.09 -18.24 1.15
C ASN A 240 25.82 -17.92 0.34
N ASN A 241 24.76 -18.74 0.48
CA ASN A 241 23.48 -18.49 -0.17
C ASN A 241 22.88 -17.15 0.25
N GLN A 242 22.92 -16.83 1.55
CA GLN A 242 22.43 -15.56 2.09
C GLN A 242 23.25 -14.37 1.59
N ALA A 243 24.58 -14.49 1.55
CA ALA A 243 25.43 -13.45 0.98
C ALA A 243 25.10 -13.19 -0.50
N LEU A 244 24.88 -14.25 -1.29
CA LEU A 244 24.47 -14.13 -2.70
C LEU A 244 23.08 -13.51 -2.84
N ALA A 245 22.12 -13.90 -2.00
CA ALA A 245 20.77 -13.33 -1.99
C ALA A 245 20.80 -11.83 -1.68
N LEU A 246 21.55 -11.41 -0.66
CA LEU A 246 21.75 -10.00 -0.31
C LEU A 246 22.44 -9.22 -1.44
N GLY A 247 23.39 -9.82 -2.14
CA GLY A 247 24.02 -9.25 -3.33
C GLY A 247 22.97 -8.93 -4.41
N ARG A 248 22.12 -9.91 -4.76
CA ARG A 248 21.02 -9.72 -5.73
C ARG A 248 20.01 -8.67 -5.29
N MET A 249 19.67 -8.62 -3.99
CA MET A 249 18.79 -7.59 -3.45
C MET A 249 19.40 -6.19 -3.60
N THR A 250 20.72 -6.07 -3.39
CA THR A 250 21.45 -4.81 -3.57
C THR A 250 21.44 -4.37 -5.03
N ASP A 251 21.70 -5.27 -5.97
CA ASP A 251 21.66 -4.98 -7.41
C ASP A 251 20.26 -4.52 -7.85
N ARG A 252 19.21 -5.21 -7.38
CA ARG A 252 17.82 -4.81 -7.63
C ARG A 252 17.52 -3.42 -7.07
N MET A 253 17.96 -3.12 -5.85
CA MET A 253 17.76 -1.80 -5.24
C MET A 253 18.46 -0.69 -6.04
N GLN A 254 19.68 -0.94 -6.55
CA GLN A 254 20.38 0.03 -7.42
C GLN A 254 19.63 0.29 -8.73
N LEU A 255 19.04 -0.76 -9.33
CA LEU A 255 18.19 -0.61 -10.52
C LEU A 255 16.95 0.23 -10.22
N LEU A 256 16.28 -0.01 -9.09
CA LEU A 256 15.12 0.76 -8.65
C LEU A 256 15.48 2.23 -8.41
N ILE A 257 16.55 2.51 -7.66
CA ILE A 257 17.05 3.88 -7.42
C ILE A 257 17.35 4.61 -8.73
N THR A 258 17.98 3.92 -9.69
CA THR A 258 18.28 4.49 -11.00
C THR A 258 17.00 4.80 -11.79
N GLY A 259 16.04 3.87 -11.78
CA GLY A 259 14.72 4.06 -12.39
C GLY A 259 13.95 5.22 -11.80
N ASP A 260 13.92 5.34 -10.47
CA ASP A 260 13.26 6.42 -9.74
C ASP A 260 13.91 7.76 -10.02
N ARG A 261 15.24 7.83 -10.02
CA ARG A 261 15.98 9.05 -10.39
C ARG A 261 15.64 9.51 -11.80
N ASN A 262 15.58 8.60 -12.76
CA ASN A 262 15.22 8.93 -14.13
C ASN A 262 13.77 9.43 -14.23
N THR A 263 12.84 8.76 -13.54
CA THR A 263 11.43 9.17 -13.45
C THR A 263 11.29 10.56 -12.83
N PHE A 264 12.01 10.82 -11.74
CA PHE A 264 12.04 12.13 -11.09
C PHE A 264 12.55 13.22 -12.03
N VAL A 265 13.69 13.00 -12.71
CA VAL A 265 14.25 13.97 -13.66
C VAL A 265 13.26 14.30 -14.79
N LEU A 266 12.60 13.29 -15.36
CA LEU A 266 11.59 13.49 -16.40
C LEU A 266 10.39 14.28 -15.90
N ASN A 267 9.87 13.94 -14.73
CA ASN A 267 8.74 14.66 -14.12
C ASN A 267 9.12 16.10 -13.79
N HIS A 268 10.32 16.32 -13.26
CA HIS A 268 10.85 17.64 -12.93
C HIS A 268 11.04 18.51 -14.18
N GLN A 269 11.63 17.96 -15.26
CA GLN A 269 11.79 18.64 -16.55
C GLN A 269 10.44 19.02 -17.18
N ARG A 270 9.37 18.26 -16.94
CA ARG A 270 8.00 18.61 -17.38
C ARG A 270 7.34 19.67 -16.50
N ALA A 271 7.58 19.62 -15.19
CA ALA A 271 6.95 20.53 -14.24
C ALA A 271 7.50 21.95 -14.33
N ILE A 272 8.81 22.15 -14.56
CA ILE A 272 9.43 23.48 -14.61
C ILE A 272 8.78 24.39 -15.68
N PRO A 273 8.64 23.98 -16.96
CA PRO A 273 8.00 24.82 -17.96
C PRO A 273 6.54 25.15 -17.62
N GLN A 274 5.80 24.21 -17.03
CA GLN A 274 4.42 24.45 -16.59
C GLN A 274 4.36 25.51 -15.49
N LEU A 275 5.27 25.44 -14.51
CA LEU A 275 5.38 26.45 -13.46
C LEU A 275 5.77 27.83 -14.02
N GLN A 276 6.65 27.88 -15.02
CA GLN A 276 7.02 29.12 -15.71
C GLN A 276 5.82 29.74 -16.45
N VAL A 277 5.04 28.94 -17.17
CA VAL A 277 3.81 29.41 -17.85
C VAL A 277 2.76 29.89 -16.84
N LEU A 278 2.59 29.17 -15.73
CA LEU A 278 1.68 29.58 -14.65
C LEU A 278 2.13 30.89 -14.01
N ALA A 279 3.44 31.05 -13.74
CA ALA A 279 4.01 32.29 -13.20
C ALA A 279 3.80 33.46 -14.17
N GLN A 280 4.03 33.26 -15.47
CA GLN A 280 3.78 34.28 -16.49
C GLN A 280 2.29 34.65 -16.57
N THR A 281 1.41 33.65 -16.55
CA THR A 281 -0.05 33.86 -16.57
C THR A 281 -0.51 34.65 -15.35
N LEU A 282 0.08 34.37 -14.17
CA LEU A 282 -0.20 35.10 -12.95
C LEU A 282 0.26 36.56 -13.09
N ALA A 283 1.47 36.80 -13.59
CA ALA A 283 1.97 38.14 -13.87
C ALA A 283 1.05 38.92 -14.84
N ASP A 284 0.65 38.30 -15.95
CA ASP A 284 -0.24 38.91 -16.93
C ASP A 284 -1.61 39.27 -16.33
N ARG A 285 -2.18 38.38 -15.50
CA ARG A 285 -3.44 38.63 -14.79
C ARG A 285 -3.32 39.77 -13.78
N THR A 286 -2.22 39.85 -13.04
CA THR A 286 -1.99 40.97 -12.10
C THR A 286 -1.86 42.30 -12.83
N ALA A 287 -1.16 42.33 -13.98
CA ALA A 287 -1.06 43.51 -14.82
C ALA A 287 -2.42 43.92 -15.41
N PHE A 288 -3.23 42.95 -15.84
CA PHE A 288 -4.59 43.20 -16.32
C PHE A 288 -5.49 43.81 -15.23
N LEU A 289 -5.46 43.24 -14.02
CA LEU A 289 -6.20 43.78 -12.87
C LEU A 289 -5.78 45.21 -12.53
N ALA A 290 -4.48 45.53 -12.58
CA ALA A 290 -4.00 46.89 -12.37
C ALA A 290 -4.57 47.87 -13.40
N ARG A 291 -4.63 47.51 -14.69
CA ARG A 291 -5.24 48.33 -15.75
C ARG A 291 -6.74 48.52 -15.56
N GLN A 292 -7.46 47.48 -15.12
CA GLN A 292 -8.88 47.58 -14.80
C GLN A 292 -9.13 48.53 -13.64
N ASN A 293 -8.31 48.46 -12.59
CA ASN A 293 -8.39 49.38 -11.46
C ASN A 293 -8.10 50.84 -11.89
N GLU A 294 -7.09 51.08 -12.74
CA GLU A 294 -6.82 52.41 -13.28
C GLU A 294 -8.01 52.94 -14.12
N THR A 295 -8.66 52.07 -14.90
CA THR A 295 -9.84 52.43 -15.70
C THR A 295 -11.04 52.75 -14.81
N LEU A 296 -11.25 51.96 -13.76
CA LEU A 296 -12.28 52.22 -12.74
C LEU A 296 -12.04 53.56 -12.04
N GLU A 297 -10.79 53.87 -11.65
CA GLU A 297 -10.44 55.18 -11.08
C GLU A 297 -10.74 56.33 -12.05
N LYS A 298 -10.43 56.19 -13.34
CA LYS A 298 -10.78 57.21 -14.36
C LYS A 298 -12.28 57.41 -14.47
N HIS A 299 -13.06 56.33 -14.49
CA HIS A 299 -14.52 56.41 -14.48
C HIS A 299 -15.06 57.04 -13.21
N GLN A 300 -14.51 56.69 -12.05
CA GLN A 300 -14.86 57.28 -10.77
C GLN A 300 -14.63 58.79 -10.77
N ARG A 301 -13.46 59.24 -11.23
CA ARG A 301 -13.14 60.67 -11.39
C ARG A 301 -14.08 61.37 -12.38
N LEU A 302 -14.44 60.71 -13.49
CA LEU A 302 -15.42 61.27 -14.45
C LEU A 302 -16.82 61.41 -13.83
N ILE A 303 -17.26 60.40 -13.06
CA ILE A 303 -18.54 60.44 -12.36
C ILE A 303 -18.53 61.57 -11.33
N GLU A 304 -17.46 61.69 -10.55
CA GLU A 304 -17.28 62.79 -9.58
C GLU A 304 -17.27 64.15 -10.28
N ALA A 305 -16.52 64.30 -11.38
CA ALA A 305 -16.49 65.53 -12.18
C ALA A 305 -17.87 65.88 -12.74
N ARG A 306 -18.59 64.91 -13.32
CA ARG A 306 -19.97 65.12 -13.79
C ARG A 306 -20.91 65.44 -12.65
N ARG A 307 -20.72 64.85 -11.47
CA ARG A 307 -21.53 65.15 -10.29
C ARG A 307 -21.25 66.57 -9.81
N THR A 308 -19.99 67.02 -9.82
CA THR A 308 -19.63 68.42 -9.53
C THR A 308 -20.07 69.38 -10.62
N GLU A 309 -20.10 68.99 -11.89
CA GLU A 309 -20.70 69.80 -12.97
C GLU A 309 -22.21 69.89 -12.77
N ILE A 310 -22.91 68.79 -12.51
CA ILE A 310 -24.36 68.83 -12.23
C ILE A 310 -24.64 69.72 -11.01
N ASN A 311 -23.79 69.68 -9.98
CA ASN A 311 -23.94 70.48 -8.77
C ASN A 311 -23.38 71.91 -8.89
N GLY A 312 -22.47 72.19 -9.84
CA GLY A 312 -21.63 73.40 -9.89
C GLY A 312 -21.70 74.18 -11.21
N SER A 313 -22.11 73.56 -12.31
CA SER A 313 -22.60 74.21 -13.53
C SER A 313 -23.91 74.89 -13.20
N GLU A 314 -23.82 76.05 -12.56
CA GLU A 314 -24.97 76.89 -12.22
C GLU A 314 -26.09 76.08 -11.55
N ASP A 315 -25.97 75.92 -10.24
CA ASP A 315 -27.06 75.55 -9.32
C ASP A 315 -28.32 76.48 -9.47
N GLY A 316 -28.26 77.49 -10.35
CA GLY A 316 -29.38 78.27 -10.86
C GLY A 316 -29.83 77.97 -12.30
N LYS A 317 -29.03 77.43 -13.25
CA LYS A 317 -29.48 77.28 -14.65
C LYS A 317 -30.15 75.96 -14.98
N ILE A 318 -29.64 74.78 -14.60
CA ILE A 318 -30.41 73.54 -14.86
C ILE A 318 -31.66 73.52 -13.97
N LYS A 319 -31.50 73.87 -12.70
CA LYS A 319 -32.61 74.04 -11.76
C LYS A 319 -33.56 75.14 -12.21
N GLY A 320 -33.04 76.30 -12.65
CA GLY A 320 -33.85 77.41 -13.17
C GLY A 320 -34.51 77.14 -14.51
N LEU A 321 -33.88 76.39 -15.42
CA LEU A 321 -34.51 75.93 -16.66
C LEU A 321 -35.63 74.93 -16.37
N LEU A 322 -35.45 74.02 -15.40
CA LEU A 322 -36.52 73.13 -14.95
C LEU A 322 -37.67 73.91 -14.30
N THR A 323 -37.37 74.93 -13.48
CA THR A 323 -38.38 75.84 -12.91
C THR A 323 -39.11 76.62 -13.99
N GLN A 324 -38.39 77.29 -14.90
CA GLN A 324 -38.94 78.03 -16.04
C GLN A 324 -39.79 77.15 -16.95
N LEU A 325 -39.38 75.91 -17.20
CA LEU A 325 -40.16 74.96 -18.00
C LEU A 325 -41.44 74.55 -17.27
N SER A 326 -41.40 74.38 -15.96
CA SER A 326 -42.60 74.08 -15.15
C SER A 326 -43.57 75.27 -15.11
N GLU A 327 -43.05 76.50 -14.98
CA GLU A 327 -43.83 77.74 -15.01
C GLU A 327 -44.47 77.96 -16.38
N ALA A 328 -43.69 77.81 -17.46
CA ALA A 328 -44.20 77.92 -18.84
C ALA A 328 -45.27 76.85 -19.12
N ARG A 329 -45.12 75.62 -18.63
CA ARG A 329 -46.15 74.58 -18.73
C ARG A 329 -47.42 74.96 -17.97
N GLY A 330 -47.28 75.49 -16.75
CA GLY A 330 -48.41 75.99 -15.96
C GLY A 330 -49.16 77.13 -16.64
N GLN A 331 -48.42 78.10 -17.21
CA GLN A 331 -48.99 79.21 -17.97
C GLN A 331 -49.70 78.72 -19.24
N THR A 332 -49.08 77.85 -20.02
CA THR A 332 -49.72 77.28 -21.22
C THR A 332 -50.96 76.48 -20.86
N GLN A 333 -50.95 75.71 -19.76
CA GLN A 333 -52.13 75.00 -19.28
C GLN A 333 -53.25 75.97 -18.86
N GLY A 334 -52.91 77.07 -18.18
CA GLY A 334 -53.84 78.14 -17.85
C GLY A 334 -54.47 78.80 -19.08
N LEU A 335 -53.65 79.18 -20.07
CA LEU A 335 -54.09 79.77 -21.33
C LEU A 335 -54.97 78.80 -22.14
N LEU A 336 -54.65 77.50 -22.15
CA LEU A 336 -55.49 76.49 -22.79
C LEU A 336 -56.83 76.32 -22.07
N GLN A 337 -56.86 76.43 -20.75
CA GLN A 337 -58.09 76.41 -19.96
C GLN A 337 -58.95 77.66 -20.24
N GLU A 338 -58.33 78.85 -20.32
CA GLU A 338 -58.98 80.10 -20.70
C GLU A 338 -59.55 80.02 -22.13
N LEU A 339 -58.76 79.55 -23.09
CA LEU A 339 -59.20 79.34 -24.46
C LEU A 339 -60.38 78.35 -24.53
N ALA A 340 -60.33 77.26 -23.76
CA ALA A 340 -61.44 76.30 -23.69
C ALA A 340 -62.71 76.95 -23.12
N ASN A 341 -62.58 77.79 -22.08
CA ASN A 341 -63.70 78.54 -21.52
C ASN A 341 -64.26 79.56 -22.52
N GLU A 342 -63.41 80.29 -23.23
CA GLU A 342 -63.81 81.21 -24.29
C GLU A 342 -64.53 80.48 -25.43
N GLN A 343 -64.01 79.35 -25.89
CA GLN A 343 -64.66 78.52 -26.91
C GLN A 343 -66.03 78.03 -26.44
N GLN A 344 -66.16 77.64 -25.17
CA GLN A 344 -67.44 77.24 -24.59
C GLN A 344 -68.44 78.42 -24.53
N LEU A 345 -67.98 79.61 -24.15
CA LEU A 345 -68.79 80.84 -24.18
C LEU A 345 -69.22 81.22 -25.60
N LEU A 346 -68.31 81.09 -26.58
CA LEU A 346 -68.59 81.36 -27.99
C LEU A 346 -69.60 80.36 -28.54
N PHE A 347 -69.51 79.09 -28.16
CA PHE A 347 -70.48 78.06 -28.51
C PHE A 347 -71.85 78.31 -27.86
N GLN A 348 -71.89 78.74 -26.60
CA GLN A 348 -73.13 79.16 -25.94
C GLN A 348 -73.74 80.39 -26.62
N ALA A 349 -72.94 81.39 -26.97
CA ALA A 349 -73.39 82.57 -27.70
C ALA A 349 -73.91 82.21 -29.10
N GLN A 350 -73.22 81.32 -29.84
CA GLN A 350 -73.70 80.79 -31.11
C GLN A 350 -75.00 80.01 -30.97
N ASN A 351 -75.15 79.21 -29.92
CA ASN A 351 -76.40 78.51 -29.64
C ASN A 351 -77.53 79.49 -29.30
N VAL A 352 -77.27 80.56 -28.54
CA VAL A 352 -78.25 81.61 -28.24
C VAL A 352 -78.63 82.37 -29.51
N VAL A 353 -77.67 82.74 -30.35
CA VAL A 353 -77.92 83.39 -31.65
C VAL A 353 -78.67 82.46 -32.60
N GLY A 354 -78.29 81.19 -32.69
CA GLY A 354 -78.96 80.18 -33.50
C GLY A 354 -80.38 79.88 -33.02
N ALA A 355 -80.60 79.77 -31.71
CA ALA A 355 -81.93 79.66 -31.12
C ALA A 355 -82.75 80.93 -31.38
N GLY A 356 -82.15 82.11 -31.27
CA GLY A 356 -82.76 83.39 -31.62
C GLY A 356 -83.15 83.48 -33.10
N GLN A 357 -82.29 83.03 -34.01
CA GLN A 357 -82.59 82.94 -35.44
C GLN A 357 -83.70 81.93 -35.74
N SER A 358 -83.66 80.75 -35.13
CA SER A 358 -84.71 79.73 -35.29
C SER A 358 -86.06 80.22 -34.74
N ASN A 359 -86.05 80.93 -33.61
CA ASN A 359 -87.24 81.57 -33.05
C ASN A 359 -87.74 82.71 -33.95
N ASN A 360 -86.84 83.52 -34.52
CA ASN A 360 -87.20 84.54 -35.51
C ASN A 360 -87.77 83.93 -36.79
N GLU A 361 -87.21 82.83 -37.29
CA GLU A 361 -87.76 82.10 -38.44
C GLU A 361 -89.11 81.47 -38.12
N LYS A 362 -89.30 80.92 -36.92
CA LYS A 362 -90.61 80.44 -36.46
C LYS A 362 -91.61 81.57 -36.37
N LEU A 363 -91.24 82.70 -35.77
CA LEU A 363 -92.07 83.90 -35.71
C LEU A 363 -92.39 84.43 -37.12
N LEU A 364 -91.42 84.42 -38.04
CA LEU A 364 -91.66 84.78 -39.45
C LEU A 364 -92.63 83.82 -40.12
N ARG A 365 -92.49 82.49 -39.93
CA ARG A 365 -93.43 81.50 -40.46
C ARG A 365 -94.80 81.56 -39.79
N GLU A 366 -94.87 81.92 -38.51
CA GLU A 366 -96.11 82.16 -37.78
C GLU A 366 -96.78 83.44 -38.26
N ILE A 367 -96.02 84.51 -38.50
CA ILE A 367 -96.51 85.74 -39.16
C ILE A 367 -96.99 85.41 -40.56
N GLU A 368 -96.23 84.68 -41.36
CA GLU A 368 -96.60 84.26 -42.71
C GLU A 368 -97.84 83.35 -42.71
N LYS A 369 -97.98 82.46 -41.72
CA LYS A 369 -99.20 81.67 -41.50
C LYS A 369 -100.38 82.53 -41.06
N VAL A 370 -100.17 83.54 -40.22
CA VAL A 370 -101.21 84.49 -39.80
C VAL A 370 -101.63 85.38 -40.98
N GLU A 371 -100.69 85.80 -41.83
CA GLU A 371 -100.94 86.53 -43.07
C GLU A 371 -101.66 85.65 -44.11
N GLN A 372 -101.32 84.36 -44.23
CA GLN A 372 -102.00 83.41 -45.11
C GLN A 372 -103.36 82.94 -44.57
N ALA A 373 -103.52 82.83 -43.24
CA ALA A 373 -104.79 82.46 -42.60
C ALA A 373 -105.75 83.65 -42.45
N ASN A 374 -105.25 84.87 -42.65
CA ASN A 374 -106.02 86.10 -42.56
C ASN A 374 -105.65 87.02 -43.74
N PRO A 375 -106.03 86.66 -44.98
CA PRO A 375 -105.90 87.56 -46.12
C PRO A 375 -106.69 88.81 -45.79
N SER A 376 -105.97 89.87 -45.43
CA SER A 376 -106.60 91.15 -45.13
C SER A 376 -107.37 91.60 -46.37
N PRO A 377 -108.65 91.97 -46.22
CA PRO A 377 -109.45 92.52 -47.29
C PRO A 377 -108.90 93.90 -47.64
N GLU A 378 -108.68 94.11 -48.94
CA GLU A 378 -108.73 95.40 -49.65
C GLU A 378 -108.44 96.66 -48.82
N ARG A 379 -107.26 97.27 -49.05
CA ARG A 379 -107.16 98.68 -49.45
C ARG A 379 -105.97 98.92 -50.37
#